data_AF-A0A7G5DJD6-F1
#
_entry.id   AF-A0A7G5DJD6-F1
#
_cell.length_a   1.000
_cell.length_b   1.000
_cell.length_c   1.000
_cell.angle_alpha   90.00
_cell.angle_beta   90.00
_cell.angle_gamma   90.00
#
_symmetry.space_group_name_H-M   'P 1'
#
loop_
_entity.id
_entity.type
_entity.pdbx_description
1 polymer ?
#
loop_
_entity_poly.entity_id
_entity_poly.type
_entity_poly.pdbx_seq_one_letter_code
_entity_poly.pdbx_strand_id
1 'polypeptide(L)'
;MPSLLSQSRIMILANRIGLLTPDELIAWADGMILGTSEPPCYLIDLALGDLPTDPEALDLVRNEPNESEIAQLAQLILERFNDTSEMNALGLHCYQLALLAKGQSRERLLWMSDEIHLCVEGIKSLSDSEPLLMEALLETARPTI
;
A
#
# COMPACT_ATOMS: atom_id res chain seq x y z
N MET A 1 16.25 -11.72 0.76
CA MET A 1 15.64 -10.86 -0.28
C MET A 1 14.29 -11.47 -0.64
N PRO A 2 13.21 -10.68 -0.71
CA PRO A 2 11.90 -11.18 -1.15
C PRO A 2 11.97 -11.66 -2.60
N SER A 3 11.19 -12.69 -2.95
CA SER A 3 11.13 -13.19 -4.33
C SER A 3 10.52 -12.15 -5.27
N LEU A 4 10.85 -12.21 -6.56
CA LEU A 4 10.29 -11.33 -7.58
C LEU A 4 8.75 -11.37 -7.60
N LEU A 5 8.19 -12.55 -7.36
CA LEU A 5 6.76 -12.76 -7.24
C LEU A 5 6.17 -11.99 -6.05
N SER A 6 6.80 -12.10 -4.88
CA SER A 6 6.36 -11.37 -3.67
C SER A 6 6.47 -9.86 -3.87
N GLN A 7 7.54 -9.38 -4.51
CA GLN A 7 7.70 -7.96 -4.83
C GLN A 7 6.60 -7.48 -5.78
N SER A 8 6.34 -8.21 -6.86
CA SER A 8 5.28 -7.89 -7.82
C SER A 8 3.92 -7.80 -7.16
N ARG A 9 3.61 -8.74 -6.25
CA ARG A 9 2.36 -8.72 -5.49
C ARG A 9 2.22 -7.47 -4.63
N ILE A 10 3.27 -7.06 -3.92
CA ILE A 10 3.26 -5.81 -3.14
C ILE A 10 3.06 -4.59 -4.05
N MET A 11 3.70 -4.54 -5.21
CA MET A 11 3.55 -3.42 -6.16
C MET A 11 2.13 -3.32 -6.73
N ILE A 12 1.52 -4.46 -7.07
CA ILE A 12 0.11 -4.50 -7.50
C ILE A 12 -0.81 -4.04 -6.37
N LEU A 13 -0.57 -4.47 -5.13
CA LEU A 13 -1.36 -4.04 -3.99
C LEU A 13 -1.19 -2.54 -3.69
N ALA A 14 0.03 -2.02 -3.81
CA ALA A 14 0.31 -0.59 -3.67
C ALA A 14 -0.43 0.23 -4.73
N ASN A 15 -0.45 -0.24 -5.99
CA ASN A 15 -1.27 0.38 -7.04
C ASN A 15 -2.77 0.31 -6.72
N ARG A 16 -3.26 -0.83 -6.22
CA ARG A 16 -4.67 -1.01 -5.84
C ARG A 16 -5.15 -0.04 -4.77
N ILE A 17 -4.30 0.30 -3.80
CA ILE A 17 -4.63 1.30 -2.76
C ILE A 17 -4.33 2.75 -3.19
N GLY A 18 -3.99 2.95 -4.46
CA GLY A 18 -3.63 4.24 -5.03
C GLY A 18 -2.27 4.78 -4.61
N LEU A 19 -1.47 4.01 -3.87
CA LEU A 19 -0.13 4.41 -3.42
C LEU A 19 0.87 4.46 -4.59
N LEU A 20 0.59 3.76 -5.67
CA LEU A 20 1.29 3.89 -6.94
C LEU A 20 0.29 4.17 -8.06
N THR A 21 0.65 5.08 -8.96
CA THR A 21 -0.04 5.26 -10.22
C THR A 21 0.20 4.05 -11.15
N PRO A 22 -0.69 3.82 -12.14
CA PRO A 22 -0.45 2.79 -13.15
C PRO A 22 0.88 2.96 -13.89
N ASP A 23 1.26 4.21 -14.19
CA ASP A 23 2.52 4.52 -14.88
C ASP A 23 3.75 4.18 -14.02
N GLU A 24 3.69 4.41 -12.69
CA GLU A 24 4.75 4.00 -11.77
C GLU A 24 4.88 2.47 -11.69
N LEU A 25 3.75 1.74 -11.72
CA LEU A 25 3.76 0.27 -11.74
C LEU A 25 4.35 -0.28 -13.04
N ILE A 26 3.97 0.30 -14.18
CA ILE A 26 4.51 -0.05 -15.51
C ILE A 26 6.02 0.24 -15.55
N ALA A 27 6.44 1.43 -15.15
CA ALA A 27 7.86 1.81 -15.14
C ALA A 27 8.70 0.91 -14.23
N TRP A 28 8.16 0.48 -13.09
CA TRP A 28 8.80 -0.50 -12.24
C TRP A 28 8.94 -1.86 -12.95
N ALA A 29 7.89 -2.35 -13.59
CA ALA A 29 7.92 -3.62 -14.32
C ALA A 29 8.94 -3.60 -15.46
N ASP A 30 8.98 -2.51 -16.24
CA ASP A 30 9.99 -2.27 -17.29
C ASP A 30 11.41 -2.35 -16.73
N GLY A 31 11.66 -1.69 -15.60
CA GLY A 31 12.96 -1.74 -14.93
C GLY A 31 13.37 -3.16 -14.53
N MET A 32 12.42 -3.95 -14.04
CA MET A 32 12.67 -5.35 -13.66
C MET A 32 12.92 -6.25 -14.87
N ILE A 33 12.22 -6.01 -15.98
CA ILE A 33 12.44 -6.72 -17.26
C ILE A 33 13.86 -6.46 -17.77
N LEU A 34 14.32 -5.21 -17.79
CA LEU A 34 15.67 -4.87 -18.24
C LEU A 34 16.76 -5.50 -17.37
N GLY A 35 16.48 -5.72 -16.08
CA GLY A 35 17.38 -6.35 -15.13
C GLY A 35 17.38 -7.89 -15.15
N THR A 36 16.50 -8.52 -15.92
CA THR A 36 16.27 -9.98 -15.89
C THR A 36 16.50 -10.59 -17.27
N SER A 37 17.35 -11.63 -17.36
CA SER A 37 17.64 -12.28 -18.64
C SER A 37 16.44 -13.00 -19.25
N GLU A 38 15.59 -13.59 -18.41
CA GLU A 38 14.35 -14.28 -18.78
C GLU A 38 13.22 -13.78 -17.89
N PRO A 39 12.54 -12.67 -18.25
CA PRO A 39 11.46 -12.12 -17.45
C PRO A 39 10.24 -13.06 -17.49
N PRO A 40 9.60 -13.32 -16.33
CA PRO A 40 8.36 -14.08 -16.31
C PRO A 40 7.21 -13.30 -16.97
N CYS A 41 6.24 -14.02 -17.56
CA CYS A 41 5.14 -13.42 -18.30
C CYS A 41 4.34 -12.37 -17.50
N TYR A 42 4.12 -12.61 -16.20
CA TYR A 42 3.39 -11.66 -15.36
C TYR A 42 4.06 -10.27 -15.26
N LEU A 43 5.39 -10.18 -15.43
CA LEU A 43 6.05 -8.86 -15.50
C LEU A 43 5.80 -8.18 -16.83
N ILE A 44 5.71 -8.95 -17.92
CA ILE A 44 5.38 -8.43 -19.24
C ILE A 44 3.95 -7.90 -19.23
N ASP A 45 3.01 -8.63 -18.64
CA ASP A 45 1.61 -8.19 -18.47
C ASP A 45 1.57 -6.84 -17.72
N LEU A 46 2.29 -6.74 -16.59
CA LEU A 46 2.38 -5.49 -15.83
C LEU A 46 2.97 -4.32 -16.64
N ALA A 47 4.01 -4.56 -17.43
CA ALA A 47 4.62 -3.54 -18.30
C ALA A 47 3.67 -3.10 -19.44
N LEU A 48 2.74 -3.97 -19.84
CA LEU A 48 1.68 -3.63 -20.79
C LEU A 48 0.46 -2.96 -20.13
N GLY A 49 0.46 -2.82 -18.80
CA GLY A 49 -0.62 -2.23 -18.03
C GLY A 49 -1.72 -3.23 -17.61
N ASP A 50 -1.51 -4.52 -17.83
CA ASP A 50 -2.44 -5.57 -17.47
C ASP A 50 -2.13 -6.13 -16.07
N LEU A 51 -3.17 -6.33 -15.25
CA LEU A 51 -3.02 -6.95 -13.93
C LEU A 51 -3.06 -8.48 -14.05
N PRO A 52 -1.95 -9.19 -13.77
CA PRO A 52 -1.88 -10.63 -13.97
C PRO A 52 -2.68 -11.39 -12.91
N THR A 53 -3.34 -12.48 -13.34
CA THR A 53 -3.99 -13.46 -12.45
C THR A 53 -3.22 -14.78 -12.35
N ASP A 54 -2.16 -14.94 -13.14
CA ASP A 54 -1.24 -16.08 -13.13
C ASP A 54 0.19 -15.58 -12.88
N PRO A 55 0.92 -16.11 -11.87
CA PRO A 55 0.54 -17.17 -10.94
C PRO A 55 -0.61 -16.77 -10.01
N GLU A 56 -1.32 -17.76 -9.47
CA GLU A 56 -2.48 -17.58 -8.57
C GLU A 56 -2.20 -16.61 -7.41
N ALA A 57 -0.96 -16.55 -6.93
CA ALA A 57 -0.54 -15.57 -5.91
C ALA A 57 -0.71 -14.10 -6.35
N LEU A 58 -0.84 -13.78 -7.63
CA LEU A 58 -1.10 -12.41 -8.11
C LEU A 58 -2.60 -12.13 -8.31
N ASP A 59 -3.44 -13.17 -8.34
CA ASP A 59 -4.89 -13.03 -8.38
C ASP A 59 -5.40 -12.50 -7.03
N LEU A 60 -5.56 -11.18 -6.94
CA LEU A 60 -6.05 -10.51 -5.74
C LEU A 60 -7.54 -10.73 -5.46
N VAL A 61 -8.29 -11.36 -6.37
CA VAL A 61 -9.68 -11.75 -6.14
C VAL A 61 -9.72 -13.08 -5.39
N ARG A 62 -8.83 -14.01 -5.74
CA ARG A 62 -8.74 -15.33 -5.10
C ARG A 62 -7.87 -15.32 -3.85
N ASN A 63 -6.82 -14.50 -3.82
CA ASN A 63 -5.84 -14.46 -2.75
C ASN A 63 -5.83 -13.09 -2.10
N GLU A 64 -6.65 -12.97 -1.06
CA GLU A 64 -6.73 -11.78 -0.21
C GLU A 64 -5.36 -11.47 0.45
N PRO A 65 -5.05 -10.19 0.70
CA PRO A 65 -3.82 -9.81 1.37
C PRO A 65 -3.72 -10.39 2.79
N ASN A 66 -2.53 -10.82 3.18
CA ASN A 66 -2.24 -11.25 4.55
C ASN A 66 -1.71 -10.07 5.40
N GLU A 67 -1.68 -10.24 6.73
CA GLU A 67 -1.24 -9.18 7.66
C GLU A 67 0.20 -8.69 7.41
N SER A 68 1.10 -9.56 6.92
CA SER A 68 2.47 -9.13 6.57
C SER A 68 2.48 -8.22 5.33
N GLU A 69 1.57 -8.43 4.38
CA GLU A 69 1.40 -7.56 3.22
C GLU A 69 0.76 -6.24 3.63
N ILE A 70 -0.22 -6.26 4.55
CA ILE A 70 -0.79 -5.04 5.14
C ILE A 70 0.29 -4.21 5.84
N ALA A 71 1.15 -4.85 6.65
CA ALA A 71 2.25 -4.18 7.32
C ALA A 71 3.27 -3.59 6.34
N GLN A 72 3.61 -4.31 5.26
CA GLN A 72 4.49 -3.79 4.20
C GLN A 72 3.88 -2.59 3.48
N LEU A 73 2.58 -2.63 3.17
CA LEU A 73 1.89 -1.49 2.55
C LEU A 73 1.83 -0.28 3.49
N ALA A 74 1.56 -0.49 4.78
CA ALA A 74 1.61 0.57 5.78
C ALA A 74 3.00 1.19 5.90
N GLN A 75 4.06 0.39 5.80
CA GLN A 75 5.44 0.87 5.76
C GLN A 75 5.71 1.73 4.51
N LEU A 76 5.22 1.32 3.34
CA LEU A 76 5.34 2.13 2.12
C LEU A 76 4.57 3.45 2.20
N ILE A 77 3.38 3.46 2.83
CA ILE A 77 2.64 4.70 3.13
C ILE A 77 3.49 5.61 4.02
N LEU A 78 4.05 5.07 5.10
CA LEU A 78 4.89 5.84 6.03
C LEU A 78 6.10 6.47 5.32
N GLU A 79 6.76 5.72 4.44
CA GLU A 79 7.91 6.21 3.67
C GLU A 79 7.54 7.34 2.70
N ARG A 80 6.35 7.26 2.09
CA ARG A 80 5.85 8.28 1.15
C ARG A 80 5.39 9.56 1.85
N PHE A 81 4.85 9.45 3.06
CA PHE A 81 4.23 10.57 3.80
C PHE A 81 5.08 11.08 4.97
N ASN A 82 6.39 11.21 4.78
CA ASN A 82 7.29 11.85 5.76
C ASN A 82 7.07 13.38 5.88
N ASP A 83 6.26 13.99 5.00
CA ASP A 83 5.90 15.41 5.02
C ASP A 83 4.36 15.52 5.12
N THR A 84 3.86 16.34 6.05
CA THR A 84 2.43 16.48 6.36
C THR A 84 1.63 17.27 5.33
N SER A 85 2.29 17.82 4.30
CA SER A 85 1.65 18.63 3.26
C SER A 85 0.57 17.90 2.43
N GLU A 86 0.51 16.56 2.46
CA GLU A 86 -0.45 15.75 1.69
C GLU A 86 -1.39 14.88 2.56
N MET A 87 -1.81 15.38 3.72
CA MET A 87 -2.69 14.65 4.64
C MET A 87 -3.94 14.02 4.01
N ASN A 88 -4.61 14.73 3.10
CA ASN A 88 -5.79 14.18 2.43
C ASN A 88 -5.49 12.88 1.67
N ALA A 89 -4.33 12.82 0.99
CA ALA A 89 -3.90 11.62 0.30
C ALA A 89 -3.55 10.52 1.31
N LEU A 90 -2.87 10.85 2.42
CA LEU A 90 -2.60 9.89 3.50
C LEU A 90 -3.89 9.25 4.02
N GLY A 91 -4.90 10.05 4.35
CA GLY A 91 -6.21 9.55 4.83
C GLY A 91 -6.86 8.61 3.83
N LEU A 92 -6.83 8.96 2.54
CA LEU A 92 -7.34 8.12 1.46
C LEU A 92 -6.59 6.78 1.38
N HIS A 93 -5.25 6.77 1.43
CA HIS A 93 -4.47 5.53 1.38
C HIS A 93 -4.71 4.65 2.62
N CYS A 94 -4.82 5.25 3.81
CA CYS A 94 -5.20 4.53 5.02
C CYS A 94 -6.58 3.86 4.87
N TYR A 95 -7.56 4.60 4.34
CA TYR A 95 -8.88 4.04 4.05
C TYR A 95 -8.82 2.88 3.05
N GLN A 96 -8.13 3.06 1.93
CA GLN A 96 -8.00 2.01 0.90
C GLN A 96 -7.29 0.76 1.46
N LEU A 97 -6.25 0.93 2.27
CA LEU A 97 -5.59 -0.19 2.94
C LEU A 97 -6.51 -0.87 3.97
N ALA A 98 -7.34 -0.11 4.68
CA ALA A 98 -8.32 -0.65 5.63
C ALA A 98 -9.36 -1.56 4.95
N LEU A 99 -9.71 -1.30 3.69
CA LEU A 99 -10.60 -2.17 2.91
C LEU A 99 -9.98 -3.54 2.61
N LEU A 100 -8.66 -3.67 2.67
CA LEU A 100 -7.93 -4.92 2.46
C LEU A 100 -7.56 -5.61 3.78
N ALA A 101 -7.36 -4.84 4.85
CA ALA A 101 -6.94 -5.33 6.15
C ALA A 101 -8.06 -6.04 6.93
N LYS A 102 -7.68 -6.80 7.97
CA LYS A 102 -8.60 -7.42 8.92
C LYS A 102 -8.20 -7.08 10.35
N GLY A 103 -9.07 -7.44 11.31
CA GLY A 103 -8.81 -7.29 12.74
C GLY A 103 -8.37 -5.87 13.16
N GLN A 104 -7.36 -5.82 14.04
CA GLN A 104 -6.89 -4.57 14.64
C GLN A 104 -6.25 -3.62 13.63
N SER A 105 -5.56 -4.16 12.62
CA SER A 105 -4.95 -3.36 11.54
C SER A 105 -6.02 -2.55 10.80
N ARG A 106 -7.14 -3.20 10.47
CA ARG A 106 -8.29 -2.52 9.84
C ARG A 106 -8.88 -1.43 10.72
N GLU A 107 -9.16 -1.74 11.99
CA GLU A 107 -9.75 -0.76 12.91
C GLU A 107 -8.87 0.48 13.06
N ARG A 108 -7.55 0.27 13.19
CA ARG A 108 -6.59 1.35 13.32
C ARG A 108 -6.52 2.22 12.07
N LEU A 109 -6.47 1.61 10.88
CA LEU A 109 -6.43 2.33 9.61
C LEU A 109 -7.72 3.12 9.34
N LEU A 110 -8.89 2.59 9.71
CA LEU A 110 -10.16 3.33 9.63
C LEU A 110 -10.14 4.54 10.57
N TRP A 111 -9.72 4.33 11.83
CA TRP A 111 -9.59 5.43 12.78
C TRP A 111 -8.66 6.52 12.27
N MET A 112 -7.51 6.16 11.69
CA MET A 112 -6.59 7.13 11.10
C MET A 112 -7.23 7.93 9.96
N SER A 113 -7.93 7.26 9.04
CA SER A 113 -8.65 7.92 7.95
C SER A 113 -9.66 8.93 8.48
N ASP A 114 -10.45 8.54 9.49
CA ASP A 114 -11.45 9.41 10.10
C ASP A 114 -10.79 10.60 10.82
N GLU A 115 -9.72 10.34 11.58
CA GLU A 115 -8.98 11.37 12.31
C GLU A 115 -8.40 12.42 11.36
N ILE A 116 -7.80 11.98 10.24
CA ILE A 116 -7.28 12.87 9.20
C ILE A 116 -8.40 13.69 8.57
N HIS A 117 -9.53 13.07 8.25
CA HIS A 117 -10.68 13.79 7.71
C HIS A 117 -11.16 14.89 8.67
N LEU A 118 -11.25 14.60 9.97
CA LEU A 118 -11.63 15.59 10.98
C LEU A 118 -10.61 16.74 11.12
N CYS A 119 -9.31 16.47 10.97
CA CYS A 119 -8.28 17.51 10.94
C CYS A 119 -8.42 18.41 9.71
N VAL A 120 -8.66 17.82 8.55
CA VAL A 120 -8.82 18.55 7.27
C VAL A 120 -10.04 19.46 7.29
N GLU A 121 -11.15 18.99 7.87
CA GLU A 121 -12.38 19.78 8.04
C GLU A 121 -12.26 20.86 9.13
N GLY A 122 -11.11 20.96 9.81
CA GLY A 122 -10.87 21.94 10.88
C GLY A 122 -11.62 21.64 12.18
N ILE A 123 -12.17 20.43 12.32
CA ILE A 123 -12.88 19.98 13.52
C ILE A 123 -11.88 19.63 14.63
N LYS A 124 -10.71 19.09 14.25
CA LYS A 124 -9.61 18.73 15.17
C LYS A 124 -8.31 19.44 14.81
N SER A 125 -7.43 19.61 15.81
CA SER A 125 -6.10 20.18 15.61
C SER A 125 -5.15 19.16 15.00
N LEU A 126 -4.57 19.49 13.84
CA LEU A 126 -3.56 18.63 13.23
C LEU A 126 -2.33 18.46 14.13
N SER A 127 -1.86 19.52 14.81
CA SER A 127 -0.68 19.42 15.67
C SER A 127 -0.84 18.39 16.78
N ASP A 128 -2.07 18.15 17.22
CA ASP A 128 -2.38 17.25 18.33
C ASP A 128 -2.61 15.82 17.81
N SER A 129 -3.19 15.68 16.61
CA SER A 129 -3.47 14.39 15.99
C SER A 129 -2.25 13.78 15.26
N GLU A 130 -1.33 14.59 14.74
CA GLU A 130 -0.17 14.12 13.96
C GLU A 130 0.68 13.06 14.70
N PRO A 131 1.09 13.25 15.97
CA PRO A 131 1.88 12.24 16.69
C PRO A 131 1.13 10.91 16.83
N LEU A 132 -0.19 10.97 17.07
CA LEU A 132 -1.04 9.78 17.24
C LEU A 132 -1.23 9.03 15.92
N LEU A 133 -1.38 9.78 14.81
CA LEU A 133 -1.46 9.21 13.47
C LEU A 133 -0.17 8.50 13.09
N MET A 134 0.98 9.11 13.35
CA MET A 134 2.28 8.50 13.05
C MET A 134 2.55 7.27 13.90
N GLU A 135 2.23 7.30 15.20
CA GLU A 135 2.31 6.13 16.08
C GLU A 135 1.40 5.00 15.57
N ALA A 136 0.15 5.30 15.22
CA ALA A 136 -0.79 4.33 14.69
C ALA A 136 -0.32 3.71 13.36
N LEU A 137 0.27 4.50 12.46
CA LEU A 137 0.81 3.99 11.21
C LEU A 137 2.03 3.09 11.47
N LEU A 138 2.93 3.50 12.36
CA LEU A 138 4.09 2.72 12.78
C LEU A 138 3.69 1.39 13.42
N GLU A 139 2.63 1.37 14.24
CA GLU A 139 2.08 0.13 14.78
C GLU A 139 1.54 -0.80 13.69
N THR A 140 0.86 -0.23 12.69
CA THR A 140 0.32 -1.00 11.56
C THR A 140 1.44 -1.57 10.69
N ALA A 141 2.55 -0.84 10.55
CA ALA A 141 3.73 -1.27 9.80
C ALA A 141 4.53 -2.40 10.49
N ARG A 142 4.19 -2.76 11.74
CA ARG A 142 4.81 -3.89 12.43
C ARG A 142 4.06 -5.19 12.13
N PRO A 143 4.71 -6.22 11.57
CA PRO A 143 4.07 -7.51 11.41
C PRO A 143 3.68 -8.07 12.78
N THR A 144 2.42 -8.49 12.92
CA THR A 144 1.97 -9.24 14.10
C THR A 144 2.62 -10.62 14.03
N ILE A 145 3.45 -10.94 15.04
CA ILE A 145 4.17 -12.22 15.18
C ILE A 145 3.20 -13.31 15.64
#